data_AF-A0A8E2H623-F1
#
_entry.id   AF-A0A8E2H623-F1
#
_cell.length_a   1.000
_cell.length_b   1.000
_cell.length_c   1.000
_cell.angle_alpha   90.00
_cell.angle_beta   90.00
_cell.angle_gamma   90.00
#
_symmetry.space_group_name_H-M   'P 1'
#
loop_
_entity.id
_entity.type
_entity.pdbx_description
1 polymer ?
#
loop_
_entity_poly.entity_id
_entity_poly.type
_entity_poly.pdbx_seq_one_letter_code
_entity_poly.pdbx_strand_id
1 'polypeptide(L)'
;MKCCIRPVRAAGPNLGTQMIGDTLVVHNYGHGGSGWSLSWGSAEVAVGKALSVLPSEIAVVGCGIIGLTTAVVAQRAGLKVTIYTRDVIQRTRSFRAHGSFTPDSRVALSAPAGAGFGDLWEQMTRLSWKGFRSMLGLPGDPVVFQDAFALSDAPPVKKHHDADPAIKGAWEPGGLPLQESEWAHYMDRIKDLVPDPVMLEAAENPFPVAYTRRSSEMHFNFPSYAHHLLTEFYQRGGLMVMRDFNDPSQYGQLKEKVVINATGYAARDLWRDKTVFPVRGQTGWLVPQHDASYSLRYKNASLMAKNDGIVVMNNPIDLGEMFGVGDSMELPDPAPILEVMKIVEPIMAGMKGIA
;
A
#
# COMPACT_ATOMS: atom_id res chain seq x y z
N MET A 1 2.23 18.47 -4.08
CA MET A 1 2.58 17.55 -2.97
C MET A 1 1.33 16.84 -2.48
N LYS A 2 1.45 15.60 -2.02
CA LYS A 2 0.34 14.83 -1.42
C LYS A 2 0.81 14.21 -0.10
N CYS A 3 -0.02 14.31 0.94
CA CYS A 3 0.21 13.68 2.23
C CYS A 3 -0.83 12.61 2.50
N CYS A 4 -0.39 11.48 3.04
CA CYS A 4 -1.26 10.39 3.44
C CYS A 4 -0.83 9.80 4.77
N ILE A 5 -1.78 9.11 5.40
CA ILE A 5 -1.49 8.21 6.50
C ILE A 5 -1.77 6.79 6.05
N ARG A 6 -0.86 5.89 6.40
CA ARG A 6 -0.98 4.45 6.22
C ARG A 6 -1.53 3.87 7.53
N PRO A 7 -2.77 3.34 7.56
CA PRO A 7 -3.33 2.76 8.76
C PRO A 7 -2.72 1.38 8.99
N VAL A 8 -1.75 1.29 9.90
CA VAL A 8 -1.14 0.03 10.31
C VAL A 8 -1.97 -0.53 11.45
N ARG A 9 -2.35 -1.81 11.38
CA ARG A 9 -2.84 -2.55 12.54
C ARG A 9 -1.71 -3.44 13.05
N ALA A 10 -1.39 -3.36 14.34
CA ALA A 10 -0.20 -4.01 14.91
C ALA A 10 -0.11 -5.52 14.59
N ALA A 11 -1.23 -6.25 14.63
CA ALA A 11 -1.28 -7.68 14.33
C ALA A 11 -1.51 -8.03 12.85
N GLY A 12 -1.33 -7.06 11.94
CA GLY A 12 -1.71 -7.18 10.53
C GLY A 12 -3.19 -6.84 10.28
N PRO A 13 -3.62 -6.83 9.00
CA PRO A 13 -4.98 -6.46 8.61
C PRO A 13 -6.05 -7.23 9.40
N ASN A 14 -7.07 -6.53 9.89
CA ASN A 14 -8.23 -7.18 10.46
C ASN A 14 -9.08 -7.75 9.33
N LEU A 15 -9.11 -9.08 9.24
CA LEU A 15 -9.95 -9.85 8.32
C LEU A 15 -11.02 -10.67 9.07
N GLY A 16 -11.22 -10.40 10.36
CA GLY A 16 -12.18 -11.10 11.21
C GLY A 16 -13.64 -10.78 10.86
N THR A 17 -14.56 -11.51 11.49
CA THR A 17 -16.00 -11.28 11.35
C THR A 17 -16.65 -11.03 12.69
N GLN A 18 -17.76 -10.29 12.70
CA GLN A 18 -18.63 -10.16 13.86
C GLN A 18 -20.07 -9.82 13.43
N MET A 19 -21.03 -10.10 14.31
CA MET A 19 -22.44 -9.79 14.09
C MET A 19 -22.82 -8.44 14.70
N ILE A 20 -23.56 -7.64 13.95
CA ILE A 20 -24.26 -6.44 14.45
C ILE A 20 -25.75 -6.66 14.22
N GLY A 21 -26.47 -7.05 15.28
CA GLY A 21 -27.84 -7.56 15.13
C GLY A 21 -27.85 -8.82 14.26
N ASP A 22 -28.60 -8.78 13.15
CA ASP A 22 -28.67 -9.85 12.15
C ASP A 22 -27.72 -9.65 10.96
N THR A 23 -26.85 -8.64 11.01
CA THR A 23 -25.93 -8.29 9.92
C THR A 23 -24.54 -8.84 10.19
N LEU A 24 -24.02 -9.65 9.26
CA LEU A 24 -22.65 -10.14 9.28
C LEU A 24 -21.70 -9.04 8.79
N VAL A 25 -20.77 -8.63 9.64
CA VAL A 25 -19.71 -7.70 9.27
C VAL A 25 -18.39 -8.46 9.10
N VAL A 26 -17.79 -8.35 7.92
CA VAL A 26 -16.43 -8.83 7.63
C VAL A 26 -15.49 -7.62 7.62
N HIS A 27 -14.42 -7.66 8.39
CA HIS A 27 -13.43 -6.58 8.39
C HIS A 27 -12.42 -6.74 7.26
N ASN A 28 -11.92 -5.61 6.74
CA ASN A 28 -10.86 -5.55 5.74
C ASN A 28 -10.11 -4.21 5.84
N TYR A 29 -9.35 -4.00 6.92
CA TYR A 29 -8.60 -2.76 7.16
C TYR A 29 -7.29 -3.01 7.92
N GLY A 30 -6.39 -2.01 7.94
CA GLY A 30 -5.15 -2.07 8.74
C GLY A 30 -3.90 -2.50 7.97
N HIS A 31 -3.89 -2.39 6.64
CA HIS A 31 -2.83 -2.89 5.76
C HIS A 31 -1.52 -2.10 5.73
N GLY A 32 -1.40 -1.02 6.49
CA GLY A 32 -0.17 -0.23 6.53
C GLY A 32 0.26 0.28 5.15
N GLY A 33 1.55 0.15 4.84
CA GLY A 33 2.12 0.51 3.54
C GLY A 33 1.76 -0.43 2.39
N SER A 34 1.22 -1.61 2.71
CA SER A 34 0.94 -2.68 1.76
C SER A 34 -0.45 -2.64 1.13
N GLY A 35 -1.29 -1.65 1.46
CA GLY A 35 -2.70 -1.63 1.08
C GLY A 35 -2.98 -1.76 -0.43
N TRP A 36 -2.15 -1.14 -1.29
CA TRP A 36 -2.26 -1.36 -2.73
C TRP A 36 -1.84 -2.78 -3.10
N SER A 37 -0.64 -3.20 -2.68
CA SER A 37 -0.02 -4.49 -3.00
C SER A 37 -0.83 -5.71 -2.56
N LEU A 38 -1.61 -5.60 -1.48
CA LEU A 38 -2.41 -6.69 -0.94
C LEU A 38 -3.90 -6.60 -1.31
N SER A 39 -4.32 -5.59 -2.08
CA SER A 39 -5.73 -5.24 -2.26
C SER A 39 -6.59 -6.39 -2.80
N TRP A 40 -6.11 -7.11 -3.81
CA TRP A 40 -6.83 -8.24 -4.41
C TRP A 40 -6.87 -9.47 -3.50
N GLY A 41 -5.73 -9.88 -2.94
CA GLY A 41 -5.69 -11.06 -2.07
C GLY A 41 -6.46 -10.85 -0.76
N SER A 42 -6.41 -9.65 -0.21
CA SER A 42 -7.22 -9.28 0.95
C SER A 42 -8.71 -9.25 0.61
N ALA A 43 -9.08 -8.80 -0.59
CA ALA A 43 -10.44 -8.86 -1.10
C ALA A 43 -10.93 -10.31 -1.26
N GLU A 44 -10.13 -11.21 -1.82
CA GLU A 44 -10.46 -12.64 -1.94
C GLU A 44 -10.75 -13.28 -0.58
N VAL A 45 -9.93 -12.98 0.44
CA VAL A 45 -10.17 -13.49 1.80
C VAL A 45 -11.46 -12.92 2.39
N ALA A 46 -11.70 -11.61 2.27
CA ALA A 46 -12.89 -10.98 2.83
C ALA A 46 -14.19 -11.42 2.12
N VAL A 47 -14.16 -11.51 0.79
CA VAL A 47 -15.31 -11.99 -0.02
C VAL A 47 -15.56 -13.47 0.24
N GLY A 48 -14.52 -14.29 0.37
CA GLY A 48 -14.67 -15.70 0.76
C GLY A 48 -15.40 -15.87 2.10
N LYS A 49 -15.12 -15.01 3.08
CA LYS A 49 -15.86 -14.99 4.36
C LYS A 49 -17.30 -14.53 4.20
N ALA A 50 -17.54 -13.49 3.39
CA ALA A 50 -18.89 -13.02 3.08
C ALA A 50 -19.74 -14.11 2.42
N LEU A 51 -19.15 -14.92 1.53
CA LEU A 51 -19.82 -16.02 0.82
C LEU A 51 -20.18 -17.21 1.72
N SER A 52 -19.65 -17.30 2.94
CA SER A 52 -19.98 -18.40 3.88
C SER A 52 -21.47 -18.46 4.26
N VAL A 53 -22.22 -17.36 4.07
CA VAL A 53 -23.67 -17.27 4.30
C VAL A 53 -24.47 -17.11 3.00
N LEU A 54 -23.82 -17.30 1.85
CA LEU A 54 -24.41 -17.28 0.50
C LEU A 54 -25.32 -16.05 0.23
N PRO A 55 -24.85 -14.81 0.48
CA PRO A 55 -25.65 -13.63 0.19
C PRO A 55 -25.87 -13.47 -1.32
N SER A 56 -26.95 -12.80 -1.72
CA SER A 56 -27.16 -12.35 -3.10
C SER A 56 -26.74 -10.89 -3.33
N GLU A 57 -26.68 -10.10 -2.26
CA GLU A 57 -26.18 -8.73 -2.26
C GLU A 57 -25.36 -8.43 -1.00
N ILE A 58 -24.37 -7.55 -1.13
CA ILE A 58 -23.52 -7.10 -0.02
C ILE A 58 -23.31 -5.59 -0.04
N ALA A 59 -23.04 -5.03 1.12
CA ALA A 59 -22.50 -3.68 1.25
C ALA A 59 -20.98 -3.71 1.40
N VAL A 60 -20.27 -2.74 0.82
CA VAL A 60 -18.87 -2.45 1.13
C VAL A 60 -18.79 -1.04 1.70
N VAL A 61 -18.23 -0.88 2.90
CA VAL A 61 -18.08 0.44 3.54
C VAL A 61 -16.65 0.93 3.37
N GLY A 62 -16.48 1.96 2.53
CA GLY A 62 -15.20 2.56 2.16
C GLY A 62 -14.86 2.37 0.67
N CYS A 63 -14.40 3.43 0.02
CA CYS A 63 -14.00 3.44 -1.41
C CYS A 63 -12.50 3.76 -1.59
N GLY A 64 -11.67 3.42 -0.59
CA GLY A 64 -10.22 3.32 -0.80
C GLY A 64 -9.88 2.11 -1.69
N ILE A 65 -8.60 1.90 -1.98
CA ILE A 65 -8.18 0.78 -2.85
C ILE A 65 -8.67 -0.59 -2.32
N ILE A 66 -8.62 -0.83 -1.01
CA ILE A 66 -9.12 -2.07 -0.41
C ILE A 66 -10.61 -2.25 -0.67
N GLY A 67 -11.42 -1.21 -0.41
CA GLY A 67 -12.87 -1.28 -0.57
C GLY A 67 -13.31 -1.40 -2.02
N LEU A 68 -12.73 -0.61 -2.93
CA LEU A 68 -13.08 -0.68 -4.35
C LEU A 68 -12.67 -2.02 -4.97
N THR A 69 -11.47 -2.52 -4.69
CA THR A 69 -11.05 -3.85 -5.15
C THR A 69 -11.94 -4.95 -4.56
N THR A 70 -12.30 -4.86 -3.28
CA THR A 70 -13.26 -5.80 -2.65
C THR A 70 -14.60 -5.82 -3.35
N ALA A 71 -15.14 -4.65 -3.71
CA ALA A 71 -16.40 -4.56 -4.43
C ALA A 71 -16.33 -5.24 -5.81
N VAL A 72 -15.24 -5.02 -6.55
CA VAL A 72 -15.03 -5.67 -7.86
C VAL A 72 -14.89 -7.19 -7.72
N VAL A 73 -14.12 -7.67 -6.73
CA VAL A 73 -13.99 -9.12 -6.46
C VAL A 73 -15.34 -9.74 -6.09
N ALA A 74 -16.13 -9.07 -5.26
CA ALA A 74 -17.48 -9.52 -4.90
C ALA A 74 -18.41 -9.59 -6.13
N GLN A 75 -18.37 -8.60 -7.03
CA GLN A 75 -19.15 -8.65 -8.28
C GLN A 75 -18.66 -9.75 -9.23
N ARG A 76 -17.35 -10.02 -9.29
CA ARG A 76 -16.80 -11.16 -10.04
C ARG A 76 -17.27 -12.50 -9.47
N ALA A 77 -17.56 -12.57 -8.17
CA ALA A 77 -18.20 -13.70 -7.52
C ALA A 77 -19.73 -13.76 -7.70
N GLY A 78 -20.33 -12.85 -8.49
CA GLY A 78 -21.75 -12.85 -8.82
C GLY A 78 -22.65 -12.08 -7.85
N LEU A 79 -22.07 -11.34 -6.90
CA LEU A 79 -22.84 -10.58 -5.90
C LEU A 79 -23.27 -9.21 -6.44
N LYS A 80 -24.47 -8.76 -6.05
CA LYS A 80 -24.85 -7.34 -6.17
C LYS A 80 -24.12 -6.55 -5.09
N VAL A 81 -23.55 -5.40 -5.44
CA VAL A 81 -22.71 -4.63 -4.51
C VAL A 81 -23.14 -3.17 -4.45
N THR A 82 -23.33 -2.69 -3.22
CA THR A 82 -23.43 -1.25 -2.92
C THR A 82 -22.19 -0.82 -2.14
N ILE A 83 -21.45 0.18 -2.63
CA ILE A 83 -20.41 0.86 -1.87
C ILE A 83 -21.04 2.03 -1.10
N TYR A 84 -20.91 2.03 0.22
CA TYR A 84 -21.21 3.20 1.05
C TYR A 84 -19.91 3.90 1.40
N THR A 85 -19.80 5.20 1.13
CA THR A 85 -18.54 5.90 1.35
C THR A 85 -18.71 7.39 1.61
N ARG A 86 -17.81 7.96 2.43
CA ARG A 86 -17.67 9.42 2.56
C ARG A 86 -16.90 10.03 1.39
N ASP A 87 -15.89 9.31 0.88
CA ASP A 87 -14.95 9.81 -0.12
C ASP A 87 -14.75 8.76 -1.22
N VAL A 88 -14.93 9.17 -2.47
CA VAL A 88 -14.58 8.34 -3.64
C VAL A 88 -13.07 8.17 -3.77
N ILE A 89 -12.61 7.10 -4.43
CA ILE A 89 -11.21 6.68 -4.45
C ILE A 89 -10.20 7.81 -4.72
N GLN A 90 -10.51 8.73 -5.65
CA GLN A 90 -9.65 9.87 -6.01
C GLN A 90 -9.40 10.85 -4.84
N ARG A 91 -10.31 10.91 -3.87
CA ARG A 91 -10.20 11.78 -2.67
C ARG A 91 -9.64 11.04 -1.45
N THR A 92 -9.50 9.73 -1.53
CA THR A 92 -8.97 8.91 -0.43
C THR A 92 -7.45 9.00 -0.29
N ARG A 93 -6.95 8.56 0.86
CA ARG A 93 -5.51 8.42 1.14
C ARG A 93 -4.81 7.44 0.19
N SER A 94 -5.53 6.50 -0.43
CA SER A 94 -4.97 5.58 -1.44
C SER A 94 -4.40 6.33 -2.64
N PHE A 95 -4.99 7.45 -3.05
CA PHE A 95 -4.55 8.27 -4.20
C PHE A 95 -3.34 9.18 -3.93
N ARG A 96 -2.85 9.16 -2.70
CA ARG A 96 -1.76 10.01 -2.21
C ARG A 96 -0.50 9.20 -1.89
N ALA A 97 -0.52 7.88 -2.14
CA ALA A 97 0.56 6.94 -1.89
C ALA A 97 1.70 7.08 -2.94
N HIS A 98 2.77 6.29 -2.74
CA HIS A 98 3.88 6.14 -3.70
C HIS A 98 3.47 5.26 -4.90
N GLY A 99 2.92 4.08 -4.60
CA GLY A 99 2.35 3.17 -5.60
C GLY A 99 3.30 2.12 -6.14
N SER A 100 4.37 1.79 -5.42
CA SER A 100 5.22 0.61 -5.66
C SER A 100 4.58 -0.66 -5.09
N PHE A 101 4.87 -1.82 -5.68
CA PHE A 101 4.52 -3.12 -5.11
C PHE A 101 5.45 -3.46 -3.94
N THR A 102 5.05 -3.07 -2.72
CA THR A 102 5.76 -3.36 -1.47
C THR A 102 4.85 -4.11 -0.48
N PRO A 103 4.65 -5.43 -0.65
CA PRO A 103 3.59 -6.18 0.02
C PRO A 103 3.76 -6.37 1.53
N ASP A 104 4.95 -6.25 2.10
CA ASP A 104 5.17 -6.30 3.55
C ASP A 104 5.51 -4.95 4.19
N SER A 105 5.54 -3.85 3.41
CA SER A 105 5.89 -2.52 3.93
C SER A 105 4.99 -2.10 5.09
N ARG A 106 5.55 -2.16 6.30
CA ARG A 106 4.88 -1.81 7.55
C ARG A 106 3.52 -2.51 7.68
N VAL A 107 3.43 -3.78 7.25
CA VAL A 107 2.17 -4.52 7.18
C VAL A 107 1.67 -4.97 8.55
N ALA A 108 2.60 -5.27 9.46
CA ALA A 108 2.34 -5.72 10.83
C ALA A 108 3.62 -5.59 11.68
N LEU A 109 3.45 -5.70 12.99
CA LEU A 109 4.52 -5.95 13.95
C LEU A 109 4.66 -7.46 14.17
N SER A 110 5.90 -7.95 14.27
CA SER A 110 6.24 -9.37 14.32
C SER A 110 5.58 -10.10 15.51
N ALA A 111 5.69 -9.55 16.73
CA ALA A 111 5.15 -10.21 17.92
C ALA A 111 3.61 -10.24 17.95
N PRO A 112 2.87 -9.14 17.71
CA PRO A 112 1.40 -9.16 17.70
C PRO A 112 0.79 -9.93 16.52
N ALA A 113 1.47 -10.01 15.38
CA ALA A 113 0.98 -10.75 14.21
C ALA A 113 0.90 -12.26 14.46
N GLY A 114 1.79 -12.79 15.28
CA GLY A 114 1.87 -14.21 15.58
C GLY A 114 2.36 -15.07 14.40
N ALA A 115 2.60 -16.35 14.66
CA ALA A 115 3.28 -17.24 13.71
C ALA A 115 2.50 -17.49 12.40
N GLY A 116 1.16 -17.47 12.46
CA GLY A 116 0.32 -17.78 11.29
C GLY A 116 0.17 -16.64 10.28
N PHE A 117 0.57 -15.41 10.64
CA PHE A 117 0.34 -14.27 9.75
C PHE A 117 1.20 -14.31 8.49
N GLY A 118 2.42 -14.86 8.55
CA GLY A 118 3.30 -14.98 7.39
C GLY A 118 2.68 -15.81 6.25
N ASP A 119 1.96 -16.88 6.58
CA ASP A 119 1.30 -17.75 5.58
C ASP A 119 0.09 -17.05 4.95
N LEU A 120 -0.71 -16.36 5.77
CA LEU A 120 -1.83 -15.54 5.29
C LEU A 120 -1.34 -14.38 4.42
N TRP A 121 -0.27 -13.70 4.82
CA TRP A 121 0.37 -12.65 4.05
C TRP A 121 0.85 -13.17 2.69
N GLU A 122 1.49 -14.33 2.66
CA GLU A 122 1.99 -14.93 1.42
C GLU A 122 0.85 -15.27 0.47
N GLN A 123 -0.23 -15.88 0.99
CA GLN A 123 -1.44 -16.16 0.23
C GLN A 123 -2.03 -14.88 -0.37
N MET A 124 -2.23 -13.84 0.44
CA MET A 124 -2.75 -12.55 -0.04
C MET A 124 -1.83 -11.93 -1.09
N THR A 125 -0.51 -12.04 -0.92
CA THR A 125 0.47 -11.47 -1.84
C THR A 125 0.44 -12.18 -3.19
N ARG A 126 0.42 -13.52 -3.20
CA ARG A 126 0.36 -14.33 -4.42
C ARG A 126 -0.94 -14.13 -5.19
N LEU A 127 -2.07 -14.06 -4.48
CA LEU A 127 -3.36 -13.72 -5.10
C LEU A 127 -3.35 -12.31 -5.70
N SER A 128 -2.74 -11.36 -5.00
CA SER A 128 -2.64 -10.00 -5.51
C SER A 128 -1.75 -9.88 -6.73
N TRP A 129 -0.61 -10.54 -6.72
CA TRP A 129 0.27 -10.66 -7.87
C TRP A 129 -0.48 -11.19 -9.09
N LYS A 130 -1.26 -12.27 -8.94
CA LYS A 130 -2.09 -12.82 -10.00
C LYS A 130 -3.12 -11.81 -10.51
N GLY A 131 -3.77 -11.07 -9.61
CA GLY A 131 -4.71 -9.99 -9.96
C GLY A 131 -4.05 -8.90 -10.80
N PHE A 132 -2.89 -8.41 -10.38
CA PHE A 132 -2.16 -7.36 -11.09
C PHE A 132 -1.72 -7.76 -12.50
N ARG A 133 -1.33 -9.02 -12.70
CA ARG A 133 -0.93 -9.53 -14.02
C ARG A 133 -2.02 -9.41 -15.08
N SER A 134 -3.30 -9.45 -14.70
CA SER A 134 -4.42 -9.28 -15.63
C SER A 134 -4.56 -7.85 -16.17
N MET A 135 -3.85 -6.89 -15.60
CA MET A 135 -3.90 -5.47 -15.97
C MET A 135 -2.65 -4.99 -16.72
N LEU A 136 -1.64 -5.85 -16.90
CA LEU A 136 -0.44 -5.52 -17.66
C LEU A 136 -0.80 -5.34 -19.15
N GLY A 137 -0.30 -4.27 -19.77
CA GLY A 137 -0.54 -3.96 -21.18
C GLY A 137 -1.93 -3.42 -21.50
N LEU A 138 -2.78 -3.16 -20.49
CA LEU A 138 -4.05 -2.46 -20.70
C LEU A 138 -3.81 -0.97 -21.00
N PRO A 139 -4.70 -0.34 -21.78
CA PRO A 139 -4.62 1.10 -22.04
C PRO A 139 -4.51 1.94 -20.77
N GLY A 140 -3.60 2.91 -20.79
CA GLY A 140 -3.31 3.78 -19.66
C GLY A 140 -2.40 3.17 -18.60
N ASP A 141 -1.93 1.93 -18.80
CA ASP A 141 -0.91 1.27 -17.97
C ASP A 141 -1.25 1.25 -16.47
N PRO A 142 -2.44 0.77 -16.07
CA PRO A 142 -2.86 0.77 -14.66
C PRO A 142 -1.86 0.05 -13.74
N VAL A 143 -1.22 -0.99 -14.25
CA VAL A 143 -0.11 -1.71 -13.63
C VAL A 143 0.99 -1.87 -14.68
N VAL A 144 2.23 -1.59 -14.29
CA VAL A 144 3.42 -1.74 -15.14
C VAL A 144 4.61 -2.22 -14.34
N PHE A 145 5.56 -2.81 -15.06
CA PHE A 145 6.92 -3.05 -14.59
C PHE A 145 7.84 -2.02 -15.23
N GLN A 146 8.75 -1.48 -14.44
CA GLN A 146 9.80 -0.61 -14.95
C GLN A 146 11.13 -0.91 -14.25
N ASP A 147 12.21 -0.45 -14.85
CA ASP A 147 13.53 -0.55 -14.23
C ASP A 147 13.57 0.32 -12.96
N ALA A 148 14.17 -0.21 -11.91
CA ALA A 148 14.42 0.50 -10.67
C ALA A 148 15.91 0.43 -10.35
N PHE A 149 16.52 1.60 -10.19
CA PHE A 149 17.94 1.75 -9.91
C PHE A 149 18.14 2.14 -8.45
N ALA A 150 18.93 1.36 -7.72
CA ALA A 150 19.40 1.67 -6.38
C ALA A 150 20.89 2.00 -6.43
N LEU A 151 21.21 3.27 -6.19
CA LEU A 151 22.54 3.85 -6.30
C LEU A 151 23.20 3.91 -4.92
N SER A 152 24.52 3.73 -4.88
CA SER A 152 25.31 3.82 -3.66
C SER A 152 26.73 4.30 -3.94
N ASP A 153 27.26 5.11 -3.02
CA ASP A 153 28.66 5.54 -3.02
C ASP A 153 29.59 4.45 -2.45
N ALA A 154 29.03 3.50 -1.67
CA ALA A 154 29.74 2.40 -1.03
C ALA A 154 29.20 1.02 -1.48
N PRO A 155 29.97 -0.08 -1.34
CA PRO A 155 29.49 -1.41 -1.64
C PRO A 155 28.14 -1.69 -0.94
N PRO A 156 27.10 -2.13 -1.66
CA PRO A 156 25.81 -2.41 -1.05
C PRO A 156 25.91 -3.50 0.00
N VAL A 157 25.53 -3.18 1.23
CA VAL A 157 25.44 -4.13 2.34
C VAL A 157 24.00 -4.63 2.51
N LYS A 158 23.85 -5.87 2.99
CA LYS A 158 22.54 -6.39 3.38
C LYS A 158 22.08 -5.63 4.62
N LYS A 159 20.85 -5.13 4.61
CA LYS A 159 20.26 -4.50 5.79
C LYS A 159 19.93 -5.60 6.82
N HIS A 160 20.35 -5.38 8.05
CA HIS A 160 19.95 -6.17 9.20
C HIS A 160 18.93 -5.37 10.02
N HIS A 161 17.93 -6.05 10.56
CA HIS A 161 16.87 -5.47 11.39
C HIS A 161 17.08 -5.89 12.84
N ASP A 162 18.32 -5.74 13.32
CA ASP A 162 18.70 -6.15 14.67
C ASP A 162 18.07 -5.20 15.69
N ALA A 163 17.68 -5.75 16.84
CA ALA A 163 17.14 -4.96 17.93
C ALA A 163 18.22 -4.04 18.52
N ASP A 164 17.85 -2.78 18.81
CA ASP A 164 18.71 -1.87 19.53
C ASP A 164 18.81 -2.35 20.99
N PRO A 165 20.00 -2.76 21.47
CA PRO A 165 20.16 -3.26 22.83
C PRO A 165 19.85 -2.20 23.90
N ALA A 166 19.83 -0.91 23.56
CA ALA A 166 19.42 0.16 24.47
C ALA A 166 17.90 0.21 24.70
N ILE A 167 17.10 -0.30 23.77
CA ILE A 167 15.63 -0.31 23.87
C ILE A 167 15.20 -1.63 24.54
N LYS A 168 14.74 -1.53 25.79
CA LYS A 168 14.34 -2.70 26.61
C LYS A 168 12.84 -3.00 26.61
N GLY A 169 12.03 -2.09 26.05
CA GLY A 169 10.59 -2.26 25.96
C GLY A 169 10.17 -3.09 24.74
N ALA A 170 8.90 -3.44 24.70
CA ALA A 170 8.24 -3.97 23.52
C ALA A 170 6.95 -3.17 23.26
N TRP A 171 6.44 -3.29 22.04
CA TRP A 171 5.10 -2.79 21.72
C TRP A 171 4.05 -3.34 22.70
N GLU A 172 3.16 -2.46 23.15
CA GLU A 172 2.01 -2.77 23.99
C GLU A 172 0.69 -2.43 23.28
N PRO A 173 -0.43 -3.12 23.58
CA PRO A 173 -1.73 -2.81 22.99
C PRO A 173 -2.13 -1.33 23.10
N GLY A 174 -2.32 -0.68 21.95
CA GLY A 174 -2.65 0.75 21.87
C GLY A 174 -1.44 1.68 21.78
N GLY A 175 -0.22 1.13 21.94
CA GLY A 175 1.04 1.83 21.75
C GLY A 175 1.52 1.87 20.29
N LEU A 176 2.69 2.49 20.11
CA LEU A 176 3.43 2.55 18.86
C LEU A 176 4.62 1.60 18.92
N PRO A 177 5.15 1.10 17.79
CA PRO A 177 6.42 0.40 17.80
C PRO A 177 7.51 1.32 18.35
N LEU A 178 8.49 0.70 19.00
CA LEU A 178 9.60 1.36 19.65
C LEU A 178 10.86 1.34 18.78
N GLN A 179 10.98 0.38 17.87
CA GLN A 179 12.19 0.17 17.06
C GLN A 179 11.91 -0.58 15.76
N GLU A 180 12.87 -0.51 14.83
CA GLU A 180 12.73 -1.12 13.51
C GLU A 180 12.61 -2.66 13.56
N SER A 181 13.29 -3.33 14.49
CA SER A 181 13.27 -4.79 14.61
C SER A 181 11.90 -5.37 15.02
N GLU A 182 10.94 -4.53 15.42
CA GLU A 182 9.59 -4.98 15.75
C GLU A 182 8.71 -5.21 14.50
N TRP A 183 9.09 -4.67 13.35
CA TRP A 183 8.34 -4.85 12.11
C TRP A 183 8.48 -6.27 11.56
N ALA A 184 7.43 -6.72 10.87
CA ALA A 184 7.42 -8.02 10.22
C ALA A 184 7.94 -7.93 8.78
N HIS A 185 8.85 -8.82 8.42
CA HIS A 185 9.46 -8.90 7.09
C HIS A 185 9.21 -10.27 6.48
N TYR A 186 8.59 -10.29 5.30
CA TYR A 186 8.14 -11.51 4.64
C TYR A 186 8.56 -11.64 3.18
N MET A 187 9.23 -10.64 2.59
CA MET A 187 9.72 -10.68 1.19
C MET A 187 10.50 -11.97 0.84
N ASP A 188 11.23 -12.55 1.80
CA ASP A 188 11.97 -13.80 1.59
C ASP A 188 11.08 -15.00 1.19
N ARG A 189 9.78 -14.98 1.51
CA ARG A 189 8.81 -16.02 1.16
C ARG A 189 8.32 -15.96 -0.29
N ILE A 190 8.60 -14.88 -1.01
CA ILE A 190 8.11 -14.64 -2.38
C ILE A 190 9.25 -14.34 -3.38
N LYS A 191 10.47 -14.81 -3.11
CA LYS A 191 11.63 -14.61 -4.02
C LYS A 191 11.40 -15.15 -5.44
N ASP A 192 10.46 -16.07 -5.60
CA ASP A 192 10.05 -16.59 -6.89
C ASP A 192 9.20 -15.58 -7.71
N LEU A 193 8.58 -14.59 -7.06
CA LEU A 193 7.77 -13.56 -7.71
C LEU A 193 8.57 -12.34 -8.14
N VAL A 194 9.45 -11.87 -7.24
CA VAL A 194 10.23 -10.63 -7.43
C VAL A 194 11.70 -11.01 -7.62
N PRO A 195 12.25 -10.87 -8.84
CA PRO A 195 13.65 -11.19 -9.10
C PRO A 195 14.61 -10.36 -8.24
N ASP A 196 15.73 -10.96 -7.87
CA ASP A 196 16.79 -10.26 -7.15
C ASP A 196 17.38 -9.12 -8.01
N PRO A 197 17.74 -7.97 -7.40
CA PRO A 197 18.44 -6.91 -8.10
C PRO A 197 19.82 -7.37 -8.61
N VAL A 198 20.17 -6.98 -9.83
CA VAL A 198 21.46 -7.26 -10.46
C VAL A 198 22.40 -6.08 -10.24
N MET A 199 23.64 -6.35 -9.83
CA MET A 199 24.68 -5.32 -9.80
C MET A 199 25.12 -4.99 -11.22
N LEU A 200 25.15 -3.70 -11.58
CA LEU A 200 25.65 -3.27 -12.88
C LEU A 200 27.18 -3.17 -12.85
N GLU A 201 27.81 -3.57 -13.95
CA GLU A 201 29.23 -3.32 -14.16
C GLU A 201 29.49 -1.82 -14.41
N ALA A 202 30.71 -1.36 -14.17
CA ALA A 202 31.06 0.07 -14.32
C ALA A 202 30.81 0.61 -15.73
N ALA A 203 30.93 -0.24 -16.76
CA ALA A 203 30.66 0.14 -18.15
C ALA A 203 29.15 0.27 -18.46
N GLU A 204 28.30 -0.42 -17.70
CA GLU A 204 26.85 -0.44 -17.87
C GLU A 204 26.13 0.56 -16.95
N ASN A 205 26.82 1.05 -15.90
CA ASN A 205 26.25 2.00 -14.95
C ASN A 205 26.08 3.39 -15.60
N PRO A 206 24.83 3.87 -15.78
CA PRO A 206 24.59 5.16 -16.40
C PRO A 206 24.75 6.33 -15.42
N PHE A 207 24.86 6.05 -14.11
CA PHE A 207 24.90 7.07 -13.07
C PHE A 207 26.33 7.37 -12.59
N PRO A 208 26.61 8.61 -12.15
CA PRO A 208 27.93 9.03 -11.68
C PRO A 208 28.24 8.55 -10.24
N VAL A 209 27.94 7.29 -9.92
CA VAL A 209 28.19 6.65 -8.61
C VAL A 209 28.94 5.33 -8.79
N ALA A 210 29.63 4.89 -7.74
CA ALA A 210 30.45 3.68 -7.81
C ALA A 210 29.62 2.39 -7.95
N TYR A 211 28.44 2.33 -7.34
CA TYR A 211 27.61 1.11 -7.32
C TYR A 211 26.17 1.40 -7.70
N THR A 212 25.65 0.61 -8.65
CA THR A 212 24.24 0.66 -9.05
C THR A 212 23.69 -0.75 -9.13
N ARG A 213 22.57 -1.00 -8.46
CA ARG A 213 21.77 -2.21 -8.66
C ARG A 213 20.55 -1.88 -9.50
N ARG A 214 20.21 -2.74 -10.46
CA ARG A 214 18.99 -2.66 -11.26
C ARG A 214 18.07 -3.82 -10.91
N SER A 215 16.79 -3.53 -10.72
CA SER A 215 15.71 -4.51 -10.61
C SER A 215 14.52 -4.13 -11.49
N SER A 216 13.59 -5.05 -11.70
CA SER A 216 12.31 -4.75 -12.33
C SER A 216 11.23 -4.65 -11.25
N GLU A 217 10.70 -3.44 -11.03
CA GLU A 217 9.71 -3.18 -9.98
C GLU A 217 8.33 -2.93 -10.58
N MET A 218 7.31 -3.57 -10.01
CA MET A 218 5.91 -3.29 -10.34
C MET A 218 5.46 -2.01 -9.65
N HIS A 219 4.75 -1.14 -10.38
CA HIS A 219 4.07 0.02 -9.82
C HIS A 219 2.68 0.25 -10.42
N PHE A 220 1.93 1.14 -9.78
CA PHE A 220 0.52 1.40 -10.03
C PHE A 220 0.30 2.83 -10.53
N ASN A 221 -0.27 3.02 -11.71
CA ASN A 221 -0.69 4.34 -12.19
C ASN A 221 -2.10 4.63 -11.67
N PHE A 222 -2.22 5.38 -10.57
CA PHE A 222 -3.48 5.51 -9.83
C PHE A 222 -4.66 6.02 -10.66
N PRO A 223 -4.52 7.06 -11.52
CA PRO A 223 -5.66 7.53 -12.32
C PRO A 223 -6.21 6.43 -13.22
N SER A 224 -5.34 5.77 -13.99
CA SER A 224 -5.71 4.69 -14.91
C SER A 224 -6.25 3.46 -14.18
N TYR A 225 -5.60 3.06 -13.09
CA TYR A 225 -6.02 1.90 -12.31
C TYR A 225 -7.38 2.15 -11.63
N ALA A 226 -7.58 3.32 -11.01
CA ALA A 226 -8.88 3.64 -10.44
C ALA A 226 -9.96 3.78 -11.48
N HIS A 227 -9.65 4.34 -12.65
CA HIS A 227 -10.58 4.37 -13.78
C HIS A 227 -10.96 2.94 -14.21
N HIS A 228 -10.00 2.02 -14.32
CA HIS A 228 -10.26 0.63 -14.65
C HIS A 228 -11.21 -0.04 -13.63
N LEU A 229 -10.91 0.08 -12.33
CA LEU A 229 -11.74 -0.51 -11.27
C LEU A 229 -13.14 0.11 -11.19
N LEU A 230 -13.26 1.43 -11.31
CA LEU A 230 -14.55 2.11 -11.29
C LEU A 230 -15.39 1.75 -12.53
N THR A 231 -14.76 1.68 -13.70
CA THR A 231 -15.44 1.27 -14.93
C THR A 231 -15.97 -0.15 -14.80
N GLU A 232 -15.16 -1.10 -14.34
CA GLU A 232 -15.64 -2.47 -14.10
C GLU A 232 -16.77 -2.49 -13.06
N PHE A 233 -16.61 -1.76 -11.96
CA PHE A 233 -17.61 -1.69 -10.89
C PHE A 233 -18.98 -1.21 -11.40
N TYR A 234 -19.01 -0.10 -12.12
CA TYR A 234 -20.25 0.47 -12.66
C TYR A 234 -20.83 -0.36 -13.81
N GLN A 235 -20.00 -0.91 -14.70
CA GLN A 235 -20.46 -1.79 -15.79
C GLN A 235 -21.13 -3.07 -15.26
N ARG A 236 -20.71 -3.55 -14.09
CA ARG A 236 -21.33 -4.68 -13.39
C ARG A 236 -22.53 -4.29 -12.52
N GLY A 237 -23.07 -3.07 -12.68
CA GLY A 237 -24.25 -2.60 -11.97
C GLY A 237 -24.01 -2.22 -10.51
N GLY A 238 -22.75 -1.92 -10.15
CA GLY A 238 -22.39 -1.45 -8.81
C GLY A 238 -23.04 -0.12 -8.48
N LEU A 239 -23.55 0.02 -7.25
CA LEU A 239 -24.14 1.26 -6.76
C LEU A 239 -23.20 1.93 -5.76
N MET A 240 -23.09 3.26 -5.83
CA MET A 240 -22.31 4.02 -4.86
C MET A 240 -23.22 5.01 -4.13
N VAL A 241 -23.18 4.98 -2.80
CA VAL A 241 -23.99 5.82 -1.93
C VAL A 241 -23.05 6.65 -1.05
N MET A 242 -23.16 7.97 -1.14
CA MET A 242 -22.42 8.87 -0.27
C MET A 242 -23.01 8.82 1.14
N ARG A 243 -22.28 8.27 2.09
CA ARG A 243 -22.72 8.09 3.48
C ARG A 243 -21.53 8.00 4.42
N ASP A 244 -21.66 8.65 5.57
CA ASP A 244 -20.71 8.52 6.68
C ASP A 244 -21.31 7.66 7.81
N PHE A 245 -20.43 7.04 8.60
CA PHE A 245 -20.79 6.18 9.72
C PHE A 245 -20.00 6.60 10.96
N ASN A 246 -20.72 6.83 12.05
CA ASN A 246 -20.16 7.28 13.32
C ASN A 246 -20.25 6.19 14.40
N ASP A 247 -21.09 5.17 14.19
CA ASP A 247 -21.26 4.05 15.13
C ASP A 247 -21.46 2.70 14.40
N PRO A 248 -20.85 1.60 14.87
CA PRO A 248 -21.02 0.27 14.27
C PRO A 248 -22.48 -0.19 14.15
N SER A 249 -23.37 0.20 15.06
CA SER A 249 -24.79 -0.18 15.02
C SER A 249 -25.49 0.29 13.73
N GLN A 250 -24.99 1.34 13.09
CA GLN A 250 -25.51 1.84 11.82
C GLN A 250 -25.30 0.87 10.64
N TYR A 251 -24.40 -0.11 10.78
CA TYR A 251 -24.21 -1.17 9.78
C TYR A 251 -25.42 -2.12 9.78
N GLY A 252 -26.01 -2.39 10.94
CA GLY A 252 -27.24 -3.21 11.06
C GLY A 252 -28.50 -2.54 10.53
N GLN A 253 -28.42 -1.25 10.20
CA GLN A 253 -29.51 -0.47 9.58
C GLN A 253 -29.41 -0.43 8.05
N LEU A 254 -28.37 -1.03 7.47
CA LEU A 254 -28.25 -1.18 6.02
C LEU A 254 -29.25 -2.23 5.52
N LYS A 255 -29.65 -2.10 4.26
CA LYS A 255 -30.53 -3.10 3.63
C LYS A 255 -29.80 -4.44 3.46
N GLU A 256 -28.50 -4.40 3.23
CA GLU A 256 -27.66 -5.58 3.04
C GLU A 256 -27.32 -6.24 4.38
N LYS A 257 -27.54 -7.56 4.48
CA LYS A 257 -27.26 -8.35 5.69
C LYS A 257 -25.82 -8.85 5.79
N VAL A 258 -25.00 -8.56 4.79
CA VAL A 258 -23.56 -8.82 4.81
C VAL A 258 -22.84 -7.54 4.40
N VAL A 259 -21.93 -7.09 5.25
CA VAL A 259 -21.19 -5.84 5.08
C VAL A 259 -19.69 -6.11 5.17
N ILE A 260 -18.92 -5.68 4.18
CA ILE A 260 -17.45 -5.69 4.25
C ILE A 260 -16.97 -4.29 4.65
N ASN A 261 -16.34 -4.19 5.83
CA ASN A 261 -15.82 -2.97 6.41
C ASN A 261 -14.37 -2.69 5.96
N ALA A 262 -14.21 -1.75 5.02
CA ALA A 262 -12.92 -1.32 4.46
C ALA A 262 -12.60 0.15 4.78
N THR A 263 -12.82 0.55 6.03
CA THR A 263 -12.76 1.95 6.49
C THR A 263 -11.34 2.47 6.77
N GLY A 264 -10.32 1.63 6.62
CA GLY A 264 -8.92 2.01 6.80
C GLY A 264 -8.66 2.61 8.19
N TYR A 265 -8.10 3.83 8.25
CA TYR A 265 -7.76 4.49 9.51
C TYR A 265 -8.98 4.79 10.40
N ALA A 266 -10.16 5.00 9.80
CA ALA A 266 -11.36 5.31 10.58
C ALA A 266 -11.79 4.14 11.49
N ALA A 267 -11.33 2.91 11.24
CA ALA A 267 -11.59 1.78 12.11
C ALA A 267 -11.04 1.96 13.55
N ARG A 268 -9.99 2.78 13.72
CA ARG A 268 -9.46 3.13 15.06
C ARG A 268 -10.53 3.73 15.98
N ASP A 269 -11.42 4.55 15.41
CA ASP A 269 -12.44 5.27 16.17
C ASP A 269 -13.81 4.62 16.00
N LEU A 270 -14.21 4.32 14.76
CA LEU A 270 -15.49 3.66 14.45
C LEU A 270 -15.62 2.29 15.14
N TRP A 271 -14.56 1.48 15.10
CA TRP A 271 -14.56 0.12 15.66
C TRP A 271 -13.78 0.01 16.98
N ARG A 272 -13.30 1.15 17.49
CA ARG A 272 -12.47 1.23 18.71
C ARG A 272 -11.23 0.32 18.66
N ASP A 273 -10.74 -0.03 17.47
CA ASP A 273 -9.51 -0.81 17.32
C ASP A 273 -8.29 0.10 17.57
N LYS A 274 -7.92 0.26 18.83
CA LYS A 274 -6.81 1.13 19.25
C LYS A 274 -5.43 0.59 18.85
N THR A 275 -5.35 -0.64 18.34
CA THR A 275 -4.12 -1.19 17.75
C THR A 275 -3.83 -0.66 16.35
N VAL A 276 -4.78 0.09 15.75
CA VAL A 276 -4.57 0.82 14.50
C VAL A 276 -3.87 2.14 14.77
N PHE A 277 -2.69 2.34 14.23
CA PHE A 277 -1.91 3.58 14.35
C PHE A 277 -1.53 4.15 12.97
N PRO A 278 -1.33 5.48 12.87
CA PRO A 278 -0.98 6.10 11.60
C PRO A 278 0.51 5.99 11.34
N VAL A 279 0.86 5.84 10.07
CA VAL A 279 2.22 6.07 9.59
C VAL A 279 2.19 7.08 8.45
N ARG A 280 2.70 8.29 8.70
CA ARG A 280 2.69 9.38 7.73
C ARG A 280 3.57 9.07 6.52
N GLY A 281 3.12 9.52 5.35
CA GLY A 281 3.86 9.56 4.12
C GLY A 281 3.61 10.85 3.37
N GLN A 282 4.63 11.32 2.66
CA GLN A 282 4.52 12.49 1.81
C GLN A 282 5.18 12.24 0.47
N THR A 283 4.55 12.72 -0.59
CA THR A 283 5.07 12.70 -1.95
C THR A 283 5.13 14.11 -2.54
N GLY A 284 6.27 14.45 -3.11
CA GLY A 284 6.43 15.50 -4.11
C GLY A 284 6.01 14.99 -5.48
N TRP A 285 5.62 15.91 -6.36
CA TRP A 285 5.21 15.59 -7.73
C TRP A 285 5.80 16.62 -8.67
N LEU A 286 6.59 16.15 -9.62
CA LEU A 286 7.08 16.93 -10.76
C LEU A 286 6.22 16.63 -11.99
N VAL A 287 6.33 17.47 -13.02
CA VAL A 287 5.65 17.24 -14.29
C VAL A 287 6.07 15.89 -14.90
N PRO A 288 5.18 15.21 -15.64
CA PRO A 288 5.51 13.96 -16.32
C PRO A 288 6.69 14.15 -17.30
N GLN A 289 7.54 13.11 -17.40
CA GLN A 289 8.59 12.98 -18.41
C GLN A 289 8.36 11.66 -19.14
N HIS A 290 7.82 11.73 -20.35
CA HIS A 290 7.37 10.54 -21.10
C HIS A 290 8.52 9.67 -21.62
N ASP A 291 9.73 10.24 -21.68
CA ASP A 291 10.98 9.58 -22.00
C ASP A 291 11.65 8.92 -20.78
N ALA A 292 11.15 9.17 -19.57
CA ALA A 292 11.61 8.51 -18.35
C ALA A 292 10.66 7.35 -17.98
N SER A 293 11.19 6.13 -17.97
CA SER A 293 10.46 4.91 -17.57
C SER A 293 11.26 4.10 -16.53
N TYR A 294 11.68 4.76 -15.45
CA TYR A 294 12.41 4.12 -14.37
C TYR A 294 12.16 4.77 -13.01
N SER A 295 12.57 4.06 -11.96
CA SER A 295 12.67 4.58 -10.60
C SER A 295 14.12 4.68 -10.15
N LEU A 296 14.40 5.61 -9.25
CA LEU A 296 15.73 5.91 -8.73
C LEU A 296 15.69 6.00 -7.21
N ARG A 297 16.61 5.32 -6.53
CA ARG A 297 16.88 5.49 -5.11
C ARG A 297 18.35 5.83 -4.90
N TYR A 298 18.62 6.93 -4.20
CA TYR A 298 19.98 7.35 -3.84
C TYR A 298 19.94 8.10 -2.52
N LYS A 299 20.72 7.66 -1.53
CA LYS A 299 20.65 8.20 -0.15
C LYS A 299 19.19 8.16 0.36
N ASN A 300 18.67 9.24 0.92
CA ASN A 300 17.27 9.38 1.33
C ASN A 300 16.33 9.77 0.16
N ALA A 301 16.84 9.96 -1.05
CA ALA A 301 16.01 10.31 -2.20
C ALA A 301 15.37 9.07 -2.85
N SER A 302 14.09 9.17 -3.19
CA SER A 302 13.39 8.22 -4.06
C SER A 302 12.58 8.95 -5.11
N LEU A 303 12.78 8.57 -6.38
CA LEU A 303 12.04 9.08 -7.53
C LEU A 303 11.41 7.91 -8.27
N MET A 304 10.20 8.11 -8.78
CA MET A 304 9.50 7.14 -9.61
C MET A 304 8.80 7.87 -10.73
N ALA A 305 9.21 7.62 -11.98
CA ALA A 305 8.47 8.06 -13.13
C ALA A 305 7.13 7.31 -13.21
N LYS A 306 6.07 8.06 -13.50
CA LYS A 306 4.70 7.57 -13.69
C LYS A 306 4.05 8.36 -14.82
N ASN A 307 2.95 7.82 -15.35
CA ASN A 307 2.21 8.48 -16.44
C ASN A 307 1.65 9.85 -16.03
N ASP A 308 1.38 10.05 -14.73
CA ASP A 308 0.80 11.28 -14.18
C ASP A 308 1.82 12.20 -13.48
N GLY A 309 3.12 11.88 -13.54
CA GLY A 309 4.20 12.71 -13.00
C GLY A 309 5.35 11.92 -12.43
N ILE A 310 6.42 12.60 -12.04
CA ILE A 310 7.50 11.98 -11.28
C ILE A 310 7.19 12.16 -9.79
N VAL A 311 7.01 11.03 -9.11
CA VAL A 311 6.82 11.00 -7.66
C VAL A 311 8.17 11.12 -6.99
N VAL A 312 8.26 12.00 -6.00
CA VAL A 312 9.47 12.27 -5.22
C VAL A 312 9.20 12.00 -3.75
N MET A 313 10.10 11.29 -3.07
CA MET A 313 10.02 11.04 -1.63
C MET A 313 11.36 11.24 -0.96
N ASN A 314 11.30 11.76 0.26
CA ASN A 314 12.40 11.75 1.22
C ASN A 314 12.16 10.61 2.21
N ASN A 315 13.11 9.69 2.30
CA ASN A 315 13.09 8.49 3.13
C ASN A 315 14.34 8.50 4.03
N PRO A 316 14.29 9.15 5.20
CA PRO A 316 15.42 9.20 6.12
C PRO A 316 15.94 7.81 6.48
N ILE A 317 17.23 7.57 6.24
CA ILE A 317 17.84 6.24 6.37
C ILE A 317 17.94 5.83 7.84
N ASP A 318 18.24 6.78 8.71
CA ASP A 318 18.41 6.63 10.16
C ASP A 318 17.11 6.21 10.86
N LEU A 319 15.96 6.68 10.38
CA LEU A 319 14.66 6.31 10.93
C LEU A 319 14.07 5.05 10.29
N GLY A 320 14.50 4.67 9.08
CA GLY A 320 14.05 3.45 8.41
C GLY A 320 12.52 3.28 8.40
N GLU A 321 12.04 2.15 8.92
CA GLU A 321 10.60 1.88 9.01
C GLU A 321 9.87 2.69 10.11
N MET A 322 10.61 3.30 11.04
CA MET A 322 10.07 4.17 12.07
C MET A 322 9.67 5.56 11.54
N PHE A 323 10.12 5.93 10.34
CA PHE A 323 9.79 7.22 9.75
C PHE A 323 8.28 7.42 9.58
N GLY A 324 7.74 8.42 10.27
CA GLY A 324 6.32 8.81 10.23
C GLY A 324 5.41 8.01 11.16
N VAL A 325 5.93 7.09 11.98
CA VAL A 325 5.13 6.34 12.96
C VAL A 325 4.48 7.29 13.96
N GLY A 326 3.17 7.12 14.19
CA GLY A 326 2.40 7.91 15.15
C GLY A 326 1.98 9.30 14.64
N ASP A 327 2.54 9.73 13.50
CA ASP A 327 2.21 11.03 12.91
C ASP A 327 0.92 10.92 12.07
N SER A 328 -0.12 11.64 12.49
CA SER A 328 -1.41 11.73 11.81
C SER A 328 -1.57 13.02 10.99
N MET A 329 -0.55 13.87 10.92
CA MET A 329 -0.62 15.17 10.26
C MET A 329 -0.65 15.03 8.74
N GLU A 330 -1.75 15.46 8.11
CA GLU A 330 -1.93 15.43 6.65
C GLU A 330 -1.60 16.78 5.97
N LEU A 331 -0.93 17.69 6.66
CA LEU A 331 -0.42 18.94 6.08
C LEU A 331 0.94 18.69 5.38
N PRO A 332 1.14 19.22 4.15
CA PRO A 332 2.39 19.06 3.43
C PRO A 332 3.49 20.01 3.92
N ASP A 333 4.72 19.52 3.92
CA ASP A 333 5.94 20.29 4.15
C ASP A 333 6.84 20.22 2.90
N PRO A 334 7.13 21.34 2.21
CA PRO A 334 7.99 21.33 1.03
C PRO A 334 9.46 21.01 1.33
N ALA A 335 9.96 21.25 2.54
CA ALA A 335 11.40 21.21 2.82
C ALA A 335 12.04 19.83 2.52
N PRO A 336 11.47 18.69 2.94
CA PRO A 336 12.03 17.37 2.63
C PRO A 336 12.09 17.07 1.13
N ILE A 337 11.14 17.60 0.33
CA ILE A 337 11.14 17.40 -1.12
C ILE A 337 12.22 18.24 -1.80
N LEU A 338 12.39 19.49 -1.36
CA LEU A 338 13.44 20.37 -1.85
C LEU A 338 14.85 19.83 -1.52
N GLU A 339 15.02 19.19 -0.36
CA GLU A 339 16.25 18.49 0.00
C GLU A 339 16.56 17.35 -0.98
N VAL A 340 15.57 16.52 -1.30
CA VAL A 340 15.71 15.44 -2.28
C VAL A 340 16.12 15.96 -3.65
N MET A 341 15.57 17.09 -4.09
CA MET A 341 15.95 17.68 -5.38
C MET A 341 17.45 18.04 -5.41
N LYS A 342 18.00 18.60 -4.33
CA LYS A 342 19.45 18.92 -4.24
C LYS A 342 20.34 17.68 -4.30
N ILE A 343 19.85 16.54 -3.80
CA ILE A 343 20.58 15.26 -3.82
C ILE A 343 20.62 14.67 -5.22
N VAL A 344 19.51 14.79 -5.96
CA VAL A 344 19.30 14.08 -7.22
C VAL A 344 19.75 14.89 -8.42
N GLU A 345 19.71 16.23 -8.35
CA GLU A 345 20.19 17.12 -9.40
C GLU A 345 21.59 16.75 -9.95
N PRO A 346 22.65 16.59 -9.12
CA PRO A 346 23.97 16.20 -9.64
C PRO A 346 24.00 14.79 -10.23
N ILE A 347 23.17 13.86 -9.73
CA ILE A 347 23.06 12.50 -10.27
C ILE A 347 22.46 12.53 -11.67
N MET A 348 21.40 13.30 -11.86
CA MET A 348 20.74 13.45 -13.16
C MET A 348 21.59 14.22 -14.15
N ALA A 349 22.29 15.27 -13.71
CA ALA A 349 23.19 16.06 -14.57
C ALA A 349 24.40 15.25 -15.05
N GLY A 350 24.88 14.29 -14.25
CA GLY A 350 25.98 13.40 -14.61
C GLY A 350 25.54 12.09 -15.25
N MET A 351 24.25 11.88 -15.50
CA MET A 351 23.71 10.66 -16.07
C MET A 351 24.11 10.54 -17.54
N LYS A 352 24.70 9.40 -17.91
CA LYS A 352 24.90 9.01 -19.31
C LYS A 352 23.59 8.43 -19.85
N GLY A 353 23.33 8.55 -21.16
CA GLY A 353 22.12 8.00 -21.76
C GLY A 353 21.89 6.53 -21.34
N ILE A 354 20.67 6.20 -20.93
CA ILE A 354 20.26 4.84 -20.63
C ILE A 354 20.05 4.15 -21.99
N ALA A 355 20.89 3.15 -22.29
CA ALA A 355 20.88 2.43 -23.57
C ALA A 355 19.64 1.56 -23.74
#